data_AF-A0A9D2Q747-F1
#
_entry.id   AF-A0A9D2Q747-F1
#
_cell.length_a   1.000
_cell.length_b   1.000
_cell.length_c   1.000
_cell.angle_alpha   90.00
_cell.angle_beta   90.00
_cell.angle_gamma   90.00
#
_symmetry.space_group_name_H-M   'P 1'
#
loop_
_entity.id
_entity.type
_entity.pdbx_description
1 polymer ?
#
loop_
_entity_poly.entity_id
_entity_poly.type
_entity_poly.pdbx_seq_one_letter_code
_entity_poly.pdbx_strand_id
1 'polypeptide(L)'
;MDDFRIIYRILKYLRDAMDFEEFDSEGFTAQRFGTNGNRFHALLTRLQESGYIDNLKVVRYTRTPQQIQPPIAPRITLKGLEYLSENSMMKKAADIAKGVLEVIA
;
A
#
# COMPACT_ATOMS: atom_id res chain seq x y z
N MET A 1 -2.00 13.52 -1.56
CA MET A 1 -1.15 13.10 -0.43
C MET A 1 -1.74 11.90 0.30
N ASP A 2 -3.05 11.91 0.61
CA ASP A 2 -3.70 10.82 1.34
C ASP A 2 -3.56 9.44 0.68
N ASP A 3 -3.77 9.33 -0.63
CA ASP A 3 -3.66 8.05 -1.34
C ASP A 3 -2.24 7.45 -1.27
N PHE A 4 -1.20 8.28 -1.39
CA PHE A 4 0.18 7.82 -1.24
C PHE A 4 0.48 7.37 0.19
N ARG A 5 -0.04 8.09 1.21
CA ARG A 5 0.05 7.68 2.61
C ARG A 5 -0.64 6.34 2.86
N ILE A 6 -1.80 6.12 2.25
CA ILE A 6 -2.52 4.84 2.31
C ILE A 6 -1.69 3.75 1.63
N ILE A 7 -1.20 3.98 0.40
CA ILE A 7 -0.35 3.05 -0.35
C ILE A 7 0.88 2.65 0.47
N TYR A 8 1.59 3.62 1.04
CA TYR A 8 2.76 3.34 1.88
C TYR A 8 2.40 2.46 3.08
N ARG A 9 1.29 2.75 3.76
CA ARG A 9 0.83 1.92 4.90
C ARG A 9 0.46 0.51 4.47
N ILE A 10 -0.18 0.35 3.31
CA ILE A 10 -0.50 -0.96 2.73
C ILE A 10 0.79 -1.73 2.43
N LEU A 11 1.69 -1.15 1.65
CA LEU A 11 2.95 -1.81 1.28
C LEU A 11 3.80 -2.13 2.52
N LYS A 12 3.85 -1.22 3.51
CA LYS A 12 4.53 -1.45 4.78
C LYS A 12 3.93 -2.65 5.52
N TYR A 13 2.60 -2.74 5.59
CA TYR A 13 1.92 -3.87 6.19
C TYR A 13 2.27 -5.19 5.49
N LEU A 14 2.27 -5.20 4.16
CA LEU A 14 2.59 -6.41 3.39
C LEU A 14 4.05 -6.85 3.53
N ARG A 15 4.98 -5.89 3.65
CA ARG A 15 6.37 -6.17 3.99
C ARG A 15 6.49 -6.77 5.40
N ASP A 16 5.85 -6.16 6.39
CA ASP A 16 5.92 -6.63 7.79
C ASP A 16 5.25 -8.02 7.92
N ALA A 17 4.24 -8.31 7.10
CA ALA A 17 3.60 -9.61 7.01
C ALA A 17 4.51 -10.73 6.48
N MET A 18 5.65 -10.41 5.84
CA MET A 18 6.61 -11.41 5.36
C MET A 18 7.27 -12.19 6.50
N ASP A 19 7.25 -11.65 7.72
CA ASP A 19 7.84 -12.28 8.92
C ASP A 19 6.92 -13.34 9.55
N PHE A 20 5.73 -13.56 8.98
CA PHE A 20 4.71 -14.47 9.51
C PHE A 20 4.35 -15.55 8.48
N GLU A 21 4.05 -16.76 8.98
CA GLU A 21 3.63 -17.88 8.12
C GLU A 21 2.22 -17.68 7.54
N GLU A 22 1.33 -17.06 8.32
CA GLU A 22 -0.06 -16.81 7.94
C GLU A 22 -0.34 -15.32 7.71
N PHE A 23 -1.16 -15.02 6.70
CA PHE A 23 -1.57 -13.66 6.40
C PHE A 23 -2.81 -13.27 7.23
N ASP A 24 -2.66 -12.25 8.09
CA ASP A 24 -3.76 -11.63 8.82
C ASP A 24 -4.68 -10.85 7.87
N SER A 25 -5.63 -11.56 7.27
CA SER A 25 -6.65 -10.98 6.38
C SER A 25 -7.73 -10.19 7.13
N GLU A 26 -7.99 -10.50 8.40
CA GLU A 26 -8.94 -9.78 9.26
C GLU A 26 -8.43 -8.37 9.57
N GLY A 27 -7.13 -8.26 9.78
CA GLY A 27 -6.42 -7.01 9.92
C GLY A 27 -6.24 -6.23 8.62
N PHE A 28 -6.52 -6.80 7.45
CA PHE A 28 -6.27 -6.15 6.16
C PHE A 28 -7.50 -5.40 5.62
N THR A 29 -8.00 -4.43 6.37
CA THR A 29 -9.26 -3.71 6.10
C THR A 29 -9.06 -2.25 5.73
N ALA A 30 -10.01 -1.70 4.94
CA ALA A 30 -10.01 -0.30 4.54
C ALA A 30 -9.92 0.67 5.74
N GLN A 31 -10.64 0.37 6.83
CA GLN A 31 -10.67 1.17 8.05
C GLN A 31 -9.30 1.25 8.71
N ARG A 32 -8.56 0.12 8.78
CA ARG A 32 -7.19 0.12 9.32
C ARG A 32 -6.29 1.07 8.56
N PHE A 33 -6.45 1.14 7.24
CA PHE A 33 -5.67 2.05 6.39
C PHE A 33 -6.24 3.48 6.32
N GLY A 34 -7.33 3.78 7.04
CA GLY A 34 -7.90 5.13 7.12
C GLY A 34 -8.66 5.54 5.85
N THR A 35 -9.33 4.58 5.21
CA THR A 35 -10.06 4.80 3.95
C THR A 35 -11.37 4.01 3.92
N ASN A 36 -12.17 4.19 2.87
CA ASN A 36 -13.38 3.41 2.62
C ASN A 36 -13.10 2.20 1.71
N GLY A 37 -14.02 1.24 1.69
CA GLY A 37 -13.88 -0.01 0.92
C GLY A 37 -13.64 0.22 -0.57
N ASN A 38 -14.39 1.14 -1.20
CA ASN A 38 -14.27 1.41 -2.64
C ASN A 38 -12.85 1.91 -2.99
N ARG A 39 -12.32 2.86 -2.22
CA ARG A 39 -10.97 3.38 -2.43
C ARG A 39 -9.91 2.33 -2.12
N PHE A 40 -10.07 1.54 -1.07
CA PHE A 40 -9.16 0.44 -0.75
C PHE A 40 -9.07 -0.59 -1.89
N HIS A 41 -10.21 -1.07 -2.40
CA HIS A 41 -10.25 -1.99 -3.54
C HIS A 41 -9.61 -1.42 -4.81
N ALA A 42 -9.89 -0.15 -5.12
CA ALA A 42 -9.30 0.52 -6.26
C ALA A 42 -7.78 0.66 -6.14
N LEU A 43 -7.26 0.97 -4.93
CA LEU A 43 -5.82 1.05 -4.69
C LEU A 43 -5.14 -0.32 -4.80
N LEU A 44 -5.71 -1.37 -4.19
CA LEU A 44 -5.17 -2.73 -4.28
C LEU A 44 -5.10 -3.22 -5.73
N THR A 45 -6.18 -3.01 -6.48
CA THR A 45 -6.23 -3.29 -7.92
C THR A 45 -5.08 -2.62 -8.66
N ARG A 46 -4.92 -1.30 -8.49
CA ARG A 46 -3.89 -0.53 -9.20
C ARG A 46 -2.48 -0.93 -8.78
N LEU A 47 -2.27 -1.23 -7.50
CA LEU A 47 -0.98 -1.70 -7.00
C LEU A 47 -0.59 -3.02 -7.65
N GLN A 48 -1.55 -3.93 -7.83
CA GLN A 48 -1.30 -5.19 -8.52
C GLN A 48 -1.05 -4.97 -10.02
N GLU A 49 -1.91 -4.21 -10.70
CA GLU A 49 -1.75 -3.90 -12.12
C GLU A 49 -0.41 -3.18 -12.42
N SER A 50 0.08 -2.40 -11.46
CA SER A 50 1.37 -1.70 -11.56
C SER A 50 2.57 -2.54 -11.09
N GLY A 51 2.34 -3.76 -10.61
CA GLY A 51 3.36 -4.72 -10.18
C GLY A 51 4.01 -4.42 -8.82
N TYR A 52 3.40 -3.60 -7.96
CA TYR A 52 3.90 -3.34 -6.59
C TYR A 52 3.47 -4.42 -5.59
N ILE A 53 2.36 -5.10 -5.87
CA ILE A 53 1.87 -6.26 -5.13
C ILE A 53 1.43 -7.35 -6.11
N ASP A 54 1.26 -8.58 -5.63
CA ASP A 54 0.69 -9.69 -6.38
C ASP A 54 -0.28 -10.51 -5.52
N ASN A 55 -0.70 -11.68 -6.03
CA ASN A 55 -1.52 -12.67 -5.34
C ASN A 55 -2.96 -12.22 -4.98
N LEU A 56 -3.52 -11.23 -5.69
CA LEU A 56 -4.94 -10.91 -5.66
C LEU A 56 -5.68 -11.54 -6.84
N LYS A 57 -6.78 -12.23 -6.55
CA LYS A 57 -7.71 -12.71 -7.58
C LYS A 57 -8.69 -11.59 -7.97
N VAL A 58 -8.25 -10.80 -8.94
CA VAL A 58 -9.02 -9.69 -9.49
C VAL A 58 -9.90 -10.21 -10.63
N VAL A 59 -11.22 -10.05 -10.49
CA VAL A 59 -12.20 -10.47 -11.49
C VAL A 59 -13.05 -9.30 -11.97
N ARG A 60 -13.40 -9.33 -13.25
CA ARG A 60 -14.31 -8.37 -13.88
C ARG A 60 -15.42 -9.15 -14.55
N TYR A 61 -16.64 -9.05 -14.02
CA TYR A 61 -17.80 -9.60 -14.69
C TYR A 61 -18.47 -8.56 -15.57
N THR A 62 -19.18 -9.03 -16.58
CA THR A 62 -20.04 -8.20 -17.43
C THR A 62 -21.00 -7.40 -16.57
N ARG A 63 -21.04 -6.07 -16.77
CA ARG A 63 -21.95 -5.12 -16.07
C ARG A 63 -21.77 -5.00 -14.54
N THR A 64 -20.67 -5.47 -13.96
CA THR A 64 -20.38 -5.22 -12.53
C THR A 64 -19.03 -4.54 -12.35
N PRO A 65 -18.85 -3.78 -11.24
CA PRO A 65 -17.54 -3.29 -10.85
C PRO A 65 -16.55 -4.45 -10.66
N GLN A 66 -15.27 -4.15 -10.86
CA GLN A 66 -14.19 -5.09 -10.57
C GLN A 66 -14.20 -5.51 -9.11
N GLN A 67 -13.99 -6.80 -8.85
CA GLN A 67 -13.99 -7.38 -7.51
C GLN A 67 -12.68 -8.11 -7.21
N ILE A 68 -12.32 -8.13 -5.92
CA ILE A 68 -11.22 -8.94 -5.40
C ILE A 68 -11.86 -10.13 -4.69
N GLN A 69 -11.62 -11.35 -5.18
CA GLN A 69 -12.16 -12.56 -4.58
C GLN A 69 -11.29 -13.06 -3.42
N PRO A 70 -11.90 -13.69 -2.39
CA PRO A 70 -11.14 -14.41 -1.37
C PRO A 70 -10.44 -15.67 -1.94
N PRO A 71 -9.38 -16.16 -1.27
CA PRO A 71 -8.75 -15.56 -0.09
C PRO A 71 -7.97 -14.28 -0.43
N ILE A 72 -8.07 -13.26 0.43
CA ILE A 72 -7.32 -12.01 0.28
C ILE A 72 -5.99 -12.17 1.01
N ALA A 73 -4.93 -12.48 0.26
CA ALA A 73 -3.57 -12.61 0.78
C ALA A 73 -2.53 -12.04 -0.19
N PRO A 74 -2.59 -10.72 -0.49
CA PRO A 74 -1.63 -10.10 -1.39
C PRO A 74 -0.20 -10.21 -0.85
N ARG A 75 0.79 -10.26 -1.74
CA ARG A 75 2.21 -10.19 -1.37
C ARG A 75 2.85 -8.96 -1.98
N ILE A 76 3.84 -8.40 -1.29
CA ILE A 76 4.63 -7.30 -1.84
C ILE A 76 5.68 -7.85 -2.81
N THR A 77 5.89 -7.15 -3.93
CA THR A 77 6.92 -7.51 -4.92
C THR A 77 8.24 -6.79 -4.64
N LEU A 78 9.31 -7.13 -5.36
CA LEU A 78 10.57 -6.35 -5.33
C LEU A 78 10.34 -4.87 -5.65
N LYS A 79 9.51 -4.57 -6.65
CA LYS A 79 9.13 -3.19 -7.01
C LYS A 79 8.40 -2.47 -5.87
N GLY A 80 7.56 -3.19 -5.13
CA GLY A 80 6.92 -2.68 -3.91
C GLY A 80 7.93 -2.35 -2.81
N LEU A 81 8.94 -3.19 -2.63
CA LEU A 81 10.03 -2.96 -1.68
C LEU A 81 10.92 -1.77 -2.09
N GLU A 82 11.25 -1.65 -3.37
CA GLU A 82 11.93 -0.48 -3.95
C GLU A 82 11.11 0.79 -3.74
N TYR A 83 9.80 0.73 -3.98
CA TYR A 83 8.93 1.85 -3.67
C TYR A 83 9.01 2.24 -2.20
N LEU A 84 9.05 1.30 -1.25
CA LEU A 84 9.21 1.62 0.16
C LEU A 84 10.59 2.23 0.49
N SER A 85 11.64 1.83 -0.21
CA SER A 85 12.99 2.37 -0.01
C SER A 85 13.17 3.77 -0.64
N GLU A 86 12.52 4.02 -1.79
CA GLU A 86 12.54 5.29 -2.53
C GLU A 86 11.48 6.29 -2.04
N ASN A 87 10.22 5.88 -1.92
CA ASN A 87 9.11 6.63 -1.27
C ASN A 87 9.16 6.52 0.25
N SER A 88 10.35 6.70 0.77
CA SER A 88 10.59 7.47 1.97
C SER A 88 9.85 8.82 1.92
N MET A 89 8.53 8.84 2.12
CA MET A 89 7.83 10.06 2.56
C MET A 89 8.53 10.71 3.77
N MET A 90 9.40 9.96 4.46
CA MET A 90 10.40 10.42 5.44
C MET A 90 11.74 10.97 4.92
N LYS A 91 12.31 10.61 3.75
CA LYS A 91 13.52 11.32 3.28
C LYS A 91 13.18 12.76 2.95
N LYS A 92 12.05 13.00 2.26
CA LYS A 92 11.64 14.36 1.88
C LYS A 92 11.09 15.20 3.04
N ALA A 93 10.49 14.59 4.08
CA ALA A 93 10.20 15.31 5.31
C ALA A 93 11.48 15.69 6.09
N ALA A 94 12.49 14.81 6.09
CA ALA A 94 13.80 15.06 6.70
C ALA A 94 14.61 16.15 5.97
N ASP A 95 14.50 16.25 4.64
CA ASP A 95 15.16 17.31 3.86
C ASP A 95 14.53 18.69 4.12
N ILE A 96 13.22 18.77 4.38
CA ILE A 96 12.52 20.01 4.71
C ILE A 96 12.86 20.52 6.13
N ALA A 97 13.04 19.65 7.13
CA ALA A 97 13.44 20.06 8.49
C ALA A 97 14.90 20.54 8.58
N LYS A 98 15.80 19.93 7.79
CA LYS A 98 17.20 20.38 7.68
C LYS A 98 17.31 21.82 7.14
N GLY A 99 16.51 22.18 6.15
CA GLY A 99 16.50 23.53 5.59
C GLY A 99 15.99 24.63 6.54
N VAL A 100 15.25 24.28 7.60
CA VAL A 100 14.75 25.26 8.59
C VAL A 100 15.80 25.62 9.66
N LEU A 101 16.67 24.68 10.06
CA LEU A 101 17.75 24.92 11.04
C LEU A 101 18.89 25.79 10.49
N GLU A 102 19.19 25.70 9.20
CA GLU A 102 20.22 26.53 8.55
C GLU A 102 19.79 28.01 8.38
N VAL A 103 18.49 28.32 8.42
CA VAL A 103 17.97 29.69 8.29
C VAL A 103 17.95 30.45 9.63
N ILE A 104 18.08 29.75 10.76
CA ILE A 104 17.98 30.30 12.12
C ILE A 104 19.36 30.32 12.83
N ALA A 105 20.41 29.83 12.18
CA ALA A 105 21.80 29.78 12.67
C ALA A 105 22.65 30.94 12.14
#